data_AF-A0A6J4E7M8-F1
#
_entry.id   AF-A0A6J4E7M8-F1
#
_cell.length_a   1.000
_cell.length_b   1.000
_cell.length_c   1.000
_cell.angle_alpha   90.00
_cell.angle_beta   90.00
_cell.angle_gamma   90.00
#
_symmetry.space_group_name_H-M   'P 1'
#
loop_
_entity.id
_entity.type
_entity.pdbx_description
1 polymer ?
#
loop_
_entity_poly.entity_id
_entity_poly.type
_entity_poly.pdbx_seq_one_letter_code
_entity_poly.pdbx_strand_id
1 'polypeptide(L)'
;MLEGEHLEPERRRLLSLDDAARIREIQSDSLWIDYPSSAKVMKVVRNILSVPDRKQAPCLLVKGDGGTGKSSIIRQIKACKDLSGSLLFLDLSLNALNLNMYELLADALGVPLPTKRSSLPRKATMPQELAAVLRLRQIKGVVVDEIHDLLLTQRNEQLRSLVCFKSMSNAPLGVSILGFGTIEAKNALFADKQFSRRFHIIDLTDWSETEEFRSFLAGLEENIPLRKPSFLDSEETVRFLLEKTNGRMDDVLKLIRAAACYAIESSEEKITTSLLRKAFTDPWGY
;
A
#
# COMPACT_ATOMS: atom_id res chain seq x y z
N MET A 1 4.98 23.43 -29.92
CA MET A 1 4.72 22.21 -29.14
C MET A 1 3.22 21.99 -29.19
N LEU A 2 2.77 20.81 -29.64
CA LEU A 2 1.35 20.49 -29.64
C LEU A 2 0.88 20.36 -28.17
N GLU A 3 -0.37 20.74 -27.89
CA GLU A 3 -0.94 20.63 -26.53
C GLU A 3 -0.87 19.17 -26.06
N GLY A 4 -0.42 18.95 -24.81
CA GLY A 4 -0.41 17.62 -24.20
C GLY A 4 0.64 16.62 -24.71
N GLU A 5 1.65 17.02 -25.49
CA GLU A 5 2.71 16.10 -25.96
C GLU A 5 3.51 15.44 -24.83
N HIS A 6 3.63 16.13 -23.70
CA HIS A 6 4.29 15.64 -22.49
C HIS A 6 3.47 14.59 -21.73
N LEU A 7 2.20 14.37 -22.07
CA LEU A 7 1.38 13.38 -21.38
C LEU A 7 1.57 11.98 -21.98
N GLU A 8 1.44 10.97 -21.11
CA GLU A 8 1.31 9.57 -21.49
C GLU A 8 0.20 9.41 -22.56
N PRO A 9 0.41 8.62 -23.63
CA PRO A 9 -0.54 8.54 -24.74
C PRO A 9 -1.96 8.17 -24.32
N GLU A 10 -2.12 7.29 -23.32
CA GLU A 10 -3.43 6.89 -22.80
C GLU A 10 -4.11 8.00 -21.97
N ARG A 11 -3.33 8.93 -21.42
CA ARG A 11 -3.82 10.05 -20.59
C ARG A 11 -4.20 11.26 -21.44
N ARG A 12 -3.64 11.42 -22.64
CA ARG A 12 -4.00 12.52 -23.57
C ARG A 12 -5.49 12.61 -23.88
N ARG A 13 -6.20 11.47 -23.92
CA ARG A 13 -7.67 11.45 -24.12
C ARG A 13 -8.44 12.21 -23.03
N LEU A 14 -7.85 12.42 -21.86
CA LEU A 14 -8.48 13.18 -20.77
C LEU A 14 -8.55 14.67 -21.09
N LEU A 15 -7.70 15.18 -22.01
CA LEU A 15 -7.72 16.58 -22.43
C LEU A 15 -8.98 16.96 -23.22
N SER A 16 -9.70 15.99 -23.79
CA SER A 16 -10.99 16.24 -24.45
C SER A 16 -12.17 16.33 -23.49
N LEU A 17 -11.96 16.05 -22.20
CA LEU A 17 -12.99 16.15 -21.18
C LEU A 17 -13.20 17.62 -20.76
N ASP A 18 -14.36 17.92 -20.20
CA ASP A 18 -14.61 19.20 -19.55
C ASP A 18 -13.78 19.35 -18.26
N ASP A 19 -13.65 20.59 -17.79
CA ASP A 19 -12.82 20.95 -16.63
C ASP A 19 -13.25 20.17 -15.38
N ALA A 20 -14.55 20.08 -15.13
CA ALA A 20 -15.10 19.35 -13.99
C ALA A 20 -14.77 17.85 -14.03
N ALA A 21 -14.79 17.22 -15.21
CA ALA A 21 -14.42 15.82 -15.39
C ALA A 21 -12.91 15.60 -15.23
N ARG A 22 -12.07 16.52 -15.74
CA ARG A 22 -10.62 16.47 -15.52
C ARG A 22 -10.26 16.61 -14.04
N ILE A 23 -10.90 17.52 -13.33
CA ILE A 23 -10.74 17.68 -11.87
C ILE A 23 -11.14 16.41 -11.12
N ARG A 24 -12.30 15.80 -11.47
CA ARG A 24 -12.71 14.51 -10.88
C ARG A 24 -11.68 13.41 -11.12
N GLU A 25 -11.10 13.33 -12.32
CA GLU A 25 -10.06 12.34 -12.62
C GLU A 25 -8.79 12.58 -11.81
N ILE A 26 -8.34 13.83 -11.67
CA ILE A 26 -7.17 14.22 -10.86
C ILE A 26 -7.36 13.83 -9.39
N GLN A 27 -8.56 14.05 -8.86
CA GLN A 27 -8.90 13.71 -7.47
C GLN A 27 -9.16 12.22 -7.25
N SER A 28 -9.30 11.44 -8.32
CA SER A 28 -9.54 10.01 -8.21
C SER A 28 -8.29 9.25 -7.75
N ASP A 29 -8.52 8.11 -7.09
CA ASP A 29 -7.48 7.17 -6.69
C ASP A 29 -7.00 6.26 -7.84
N SER A 30 -7.38 6.57 -9.09
CA SER A 30 -7.03 5.78 -10.28
C SER A 30 -5.55 5.87 -10.64
N LEU A 31 -4.88 6.94 -10.21
CA LEU A 31 -3.51 7.23 -10.58
C LEU A 31 -2.53 6.39 -9.77
N TRP A 32 -1.96 5.39 -10.43
CA TRP A 32 -0.79 4.65 -9.95
C TRP A 32 0.45 5.10 -10.72
N ILE A 33 1.54 5.34 -10.00
CA ILE A 33 2.85 5.67 -10.57
C ILE A 33 3.86 4.73 -9.94
N ASP A 34 4.58 4.01 -10.78
CA ASP A 34 5.66 3.14 -10.33
C ASP A 34 6.82 3.98 -9.79
N TYR A 35 7.34 3.57 -8.64
CA TYR A 35 8.51 4.19 -8.02
C TYR A 35 9.43 3.12 -7.43
N PRO A 36 10.74 3.40 -7.26
CA PRO A 36 11.74 2.37 -6.93
C PRO A 36 11.38 1.47 -5.75
N SER A 37 10.84 2.05 -4.66
CA SER A 37 10.43 1.28 -3.49
C SER A 37 9.22 0.38 -3.76
N SER A 38 8.20 0.85 -4.50
CA SER A 38 7.06 -0.01 -4.91
C SER A 38 7.49 -1.14 -5.84
N ALA A 39 8.35 -0.84 -6.83
CA ALA A 39 8.88 -1.84 -7.75
C ALA A 39 9.70 -2.91 -7.02
N LYS A 40 10.49 -2.49 -6.02
CA LYS A 40 11.23 -3.40 -5.12
C LYS A 40 10.27 -4.29 -4.33
N VAL A 41 9.22 -3.73 -3.71
CA VAL A 41 8.22 -4.51 -2.96
C VAL A 41 7.54 -5.52 -3.89
N MET A 42 7.04 -5.10 -5.05
CA MET A 42 6.39 -5.99 -6.01
C MET A 42 7.31 -7.13 -6.47
N LYS A 43 8.58 -6.82 -6.76
CA LYS A 43 9.59 -7.84 -7.12
C LYS A 43 9.82 -8.83 -5.99
N VAL A 44 9.94 -8.36 -4.75
CA VAL A 44 10.14 -9.23 -3.58
C VAL A 44 8.92 -10.10 -3.31
N VAL A 45 7.70 -9.54 -3.42
CA VAL A 45 6.45 -10.30 -3.29
C VAL A 45 6.40 -11.43 -4.32
N ARG A 46 6.65 -11.15 -5.61
CA ARG A 46 6.70 -12.19 -6.66
C ARG A 46 7.74 -13.27 -6.36
N ASN A 47 8.93 -12.87 -5.93
CA ASN A 47 10.00 -13.81 -5.59
C ASN A 47 9.65 -14.68 -4.38
N ILE A 48 8.99 -14.14 -3.36
CA ILE A 48 8.55 -14.88 -2.18
C ILE A 48 7.49 -15.91 -2.55
N LEU A 49 6.50 -15.53 -3.36
CA LEU A 49 5.40 -16.41 -3.76
C LEU A 49 5.79 -17.47 -4.81
N SER A 50 6.94 -17.29 -5.47
CA SER A 50 7.51 -18.29 -6.39
C SER A 50 8.45 -19.28 -5.70
N VAL A 51 8.77 -19.09 -4.41
CA VAL A 51 9.59 -20.03 -3.66
C VAL A 51 8.86 -21.38 -3.57
N PRO A 52 9.53 -22.51 -3.92
CA PRO A 52 8.96 -23.84 -3.75
C PRO A 52 8.61 -24.14 -2.29
N ASP A 53 7.76 -25.13 -2.07
CA ASP A 53 7.36 -25.53 -0.71
C ASP A 53 8.58 -25.80 0.17
N ARG A 54 8.72 -25.01 1.24
CA ARG A 54 9.77 -25.13 2.26
C ARG A 54 9.12 -25.40 3.61
N LYS A 55 9.90 -26.01 4.52
CA LYS A 55 9.48 -26.19 5.92
C LYS A 55 9.06 -24.89 6.59
N GLN A 56 9.67 -23.78 6.17
CA GLN A 56 9.38 -22.42 6.64
C GLN A 56 9.33 -21.49 5.43
N ALA A 57 8.18 -20.88 5.19
CA ALA A 57 7.99 -19.91 4.12
C ALA A 57 8.66 -18.57 4.47
N PRO A 58 9.32 -17.91 3.50
CA PRO A 58 9.84 -16.56 3.70
C PRO A 58 8.69 -15.58 3.86
N CYS A 59 8.85 -14.58 4.74
CA CYS A 59 7.86 -13.55 5.00
C CYS A 59 8.43 -12.17 4.65
N LEU A 60 7.56 -11.18 4.46
CA LEU A 60 7.91 -9.80 4.15
C LEU A 60 7.26 -8.87 5.17
N LEU A 61 8.01 -7.89 5.66
CA LEU A 61 7.50 -6.74 6.39
C LEU A 61 7.85 -5.48 5.59
N VAL A 62 6.83 -4.77 5.11
CA VAL A 62 6.97 -3.44 4.54
C VAL A 62 6.58 -2.44 5.63
N LYS A 63 7.54 -1.66 6.10
CA LYS A 63 7.29 -0.67 7.16
C LYS A 63 7.55 0.75 6.67
N GLY A 64 6.74 1.68 7.14
CA GLY A 64 6.90 3.10 6.88
C GLY A 64 5.80 3.87 7.58
N ASP A 65 6.02 5.14 7.89
CA ASP A 65 5.03 5.96 8.59
C ASP A 65 3.74 6.15 7.77
N GLY A 66 2.71 6.70 8.40
CA GLY A 66 1.46 7.05 7.71
C GLY A 66 1.75 7.88 6.46
N GLY A 67 1.06 7.61 5.35
CA GLY A 67 1.24 8.35 4.10
C GLY A 67 2.51 8.05 3.29
N THR A 68 3.25 6.97 3.57
CA THR A 68 4.39 6.49 2.73
C THR A 68 3.99 5.72 1.46
N GLY A 69 2.69 5.52 1.21
CA GLY A 69 2.21 4.77 0.04
C GLY A 69 1.99 3.26 0.25
N LYS A 70 2.02 2.77 1.50
CA LYS A 70 1.74 1.35 1.84
C LYS A 70 0.42 0.84 1.24
N SER A 71 -0.69 1.53 1.50
CA SER A 71 -2.02 1.14 1.02
C SER A 71 -2.11 1.17 -0.51
N SER A 72 -1.39 2.10 -1.16
CA SER A 72 -1.28 2.14 -2.62
C SER A 72 -0.57 0.90 -3.16
N ILE A 73 0.54 0.47 -2.53
CA ILE A 73 1.22 -0.78 -2.89
C ILE A 73 0.31 -1.99 -2.69
N ILE A 74 -0.45 -2.05 -1.60
CA ILE A 74 -1.42 -3.15 -1.37
C ILE A 74 -2.50 -3.17 -2.46
N ARG A 75 -3.00 -1.99 -2.87
CA ARG A 75 -3.95 -1.87 -3.98
C ARG A 75 -3.36 -2.38 -5.28
N GLN A 76 -2.09 -2.07 -5.55
CA GLN A 76 -1.39 -2.58 -6.73
C GLN A 76 -1.20 -4.10 -6.69
N ILE A 77 -0.89 -4.67 -5.52
CA ILE A 77 -0.84 -6.12 -5.33
C ILE A 77 -2.21 -6.76 -5.61
N LYS A 78 -3.31 -6.15 -5.15
CA LYS A 78 -4.68 -6.61 -5.42
C LYS A 78 -5.03 -6.58 -6.91
N ALA A 79 -4.60 -5.54 -7.63
CA ALA A 79 -4.87 -5.36 -9.06
C ALA A 79 -4.00 -6.26 -9.96
N CYS A 80 -2.89 -6.81 -9.43
CA CYS A 80 -1.93 -7.61 -10.17
C CYS A 80 -2.51 -8.99 -10.55
N LYS A 81 -2.76 -9.22 -11.85
CA LYS A 81 -3.40 -10.45 -12.35
C LYS A 81 -2.61 -11.74 -12.06
N ASP A 82 -1.28 -11.67 -12.10
CA ASP A 82 -0.36 -12.77 -11.76
C ASP A 82 -0.42 -13.19 -10.29
N LEU A 83 -0.84 -12.28 -9.39
CA LEU A 83 -0.97 -12.54 -7.96
C LEU A 83 -2.40 -12.88 -7.54
N SER A 84 -3.38 -12.54 -8.40
CA SER A 84 -4.80 -12.72 -8.13
C SER A 84 -5.14 -14.18 -7.81
N GLY A 85 -5.99 -14.39 -6.81
CA GLY A 85 -6.41 -15.71 -6.34
C GLY A 85 -5.39 -16.46 -5.48
N SER A 86 -4.11 -16.07 -5.46
CA SER A 86 -3.07 -16.69 -4.63
C SER A 86 -2.83 -15.99 -3.29
N LEU A 87 -3.47 -14.83 -3.08
CA LEU A 87 -3.29 -13.98 -1.90
C LEU A 87 -4.62 -13.79 -1.16
N LEU A 88 -4.54 -13.83 0.16
CA LEU A 88 -5.58 -13.39 1.08
C LEU A 88 -5.23 -12.00 1.62
N PHE A 89 -6.21 -11.14 1.84
CA PHE A 89 -5.99 -9.79 2.37
C PHE A 89 -6.72 -9.64 3.69
N LEU A 90 -5.99 -9.24 4.73
CA LEU A 90 -6.49 -8.95 6.06
C LEU A 90 -6.18 -7.50 6.40
N ASP A 91 -7.12 -6.82 7.02
CA ASP A 91 -6.95 -5.48 7.59
C ASP A 91 -7.17 -5.58 9.10
N LEU A 92 -6.15 -5.28 9.90
CA LEU A 92 -6.22 -5.41 11.36
C LEU A 92 -6.90 -4.21 12.03
N SER A 93 -7.00 -3.06 11.35
CA SER A 93 -7.60 -1.85 11.89
C SER A 93 -9.09 -2.03 12.20
N LEU A 94 -9.77 -2.89 11.44
CA LEU A 94 -11.20 -3.15 11.58
C LEU A 94 -11.59 -3.81 12.91
N ASN A 95 -10.63 -4.41 13.65
CA ASN A 95 -10.92 -5.21 14.86
C ASN A 95 -9.88 -5.08 15.98
N ALA A 96 -9.11 -3.99 16.04
CA ALA A 96 -7.93 -3.85 16.91
C ALA A 96 -8.15 -4.20 18.41
N LEU A 97 -9.35 -3.96 18.97
CA LEU A 97 -9.63 -4.21 20.40
C LEU A 97 -10.11 -5.63 20.73
N ASN A 98 -10.74 -6.33 19.77
CA ASN A 98 -11.29 -7.68 19.94
C ASN A 98 -10.77 -8.62 18.83
N LEU A 99 -9.51 -8.47 18.46
CA LEU A 99 -8.94 -9.17 17.32
C LEU A 99 -8.89 -10.67 17.57
N ASN A 100 -9.73 -11.43 16.88
CA ASN A 100 -9.59 -12.87 16.74
C ASN A 100 -9.09 -13.19 15.32
N MET A 101 -7.80 -13.51 15.23
CA MET A 101 -7.15 -13.79 13.94
C MET A 101 -7.82 -14.93 13.15
N TYR A 102 -8.35 -15.94 13.82
CA TYR A 102 -9.03 -17.05 13.15
C TYR A 102 -10.39 -16.63 12.59
N GLU A 103 -11.09 -15.74 13.28
CA GLU A 103 -12.37 -15.20 12.77
C GLU A 103 -12.14 -14.29 11.56
N LEU A 104 -11.12 -13.44 11.63
CA LEU A 104 -10.72 -12.58 10.53
C LEU A 104 -10.29 -13.38 9.29
N LEU A 105 -9.54 -14.48 9.48
CA LEU A 105 -9.20 -15.40 8.40
C LEU A 105 -10.42 -16.11 7.82
N ALA A 106 -11.36 -16.54 8.67
CA ALA A 106 -12.57 -17.22 8.21
C ALA A 106 -13.45 -16.27 7.39
N ASP A 107 -13.62 -15.03 7.84
CA ASP A 107 -14.36 -13.98 7.12
C ASP A 107 -13.72 -13.70 5.76
N ALA A 108 -12.39 -13.48 5.73
CA ALA A 108 -11.66 -13.25 4.49
C ALA A 108 -11.72 -14.45 3.51
N LEU A 109 -11.87 -15.67 4.03
CA LEU A 109 -12.06 -16.89 3.23
C LEU A 109 -13.53 -17.14 2.87
N GLY A 110 -14.49 -16.42 3.46
CA GLY A 110 -15.93 -16.68 3.30
C GLY A 110 -16.36 -18.02 3.90
N VAL A 111 -15.70 -18.46 4.98
CA VAL A 111 -16.01 -19.71 5.69
C VAL A 111 -16.89 -19.39 6.89
N PRO A 112 -18.10 -19.99 7.02
CA PRO A 112 -18.94 -19.75 8.18
C PRO A 112 -18.27 -20.31 9.44
N LEU A 113 -18.09 -19.45 10.43
CA LEU A 113 -17.60 -19.87 11.75
C LEU A 113 -18.71 -20.64 12.47
N PRO A 114 -18.39 -21.71 13.21
CA PRO A 114 -19.38 -22.39 14.04
C PRO A 114 -19.98 -21.40 15.05
N THR A 115 -21.31 -21.30 15.09
CA THR A 115 -22.08 -20.39 15.96
C THR A 115 -21.89 -20.63 17.47
N LYS A 116 -21.20 -21.69 17.86
CA LYS A 116 -20.86 -21.98 19.26
C LYS A 116 -19.43 -21.52 19.56
N ARG A 117 -19.31 -20.47 20.38
CA ARG A 117 -18.04 -20.00 21.01
C ARG A 117 -17.22 -21.10 21.72
N SER A 118 -17.78 -22.31 21.89
CA SER A 118 -17.15 -23.45 22.55
C SER A 118 -16.33 -24.38 21.64
N SER A 119 -16.34 -24.19 20.30
CA SER A 119 -15.67 -25.11 19.36
C SER A 119 -14.38 -24.57 18.74
N LEU A 120 -13.99 -23.33 19.00
CA LEU A 120 -12.62 -22.89 18.67
C LEU A 120 -11.65 -23.70 19.55
N PRO A 121 -10.65 -24.39 18.97
CA PRO A 121 -9.76 -25.21 19.75
C PRO A 121 -9.08 -24.35 20.83
N ARG A 122 -9.15 -24.78 22.09
CA ARG A 122 -8.37 -24.20 23.21
C ARG A 122 -6.85 -24.26 22.95
N LYS A 123 -6.41 -25.05 21.98
CA LYS A 123 -5.04 -25.13 21.50
C LYS A 123 -4.83 -24.09 20.39
N ALA A 124 -3.75 -23.32 20.50
CA ALA A 124 -3.32 -22.34 19.50
C ALA A 124 -2.81 -23.05 18.23
N THR A 125 -3.72 -23.69 17.49
CA THR A 125 -3.42 -24.46 16.28
C THR A 125 -4.42 -24.09 15.21
N MET A 126 -3.96 -23.95 13.97
CA MET A 126 -4.81 -23.62 12.82
C MET A 126 -5.97 -24.61 12.72
N PRO A 127 -7.24 -24.14 12.69
CA PRO A 127 -8.39 -25.00 12.44
C PRO A 127 -8.21 -25.78 11.12
N GLN A 128 -8.56 -27.06 11.13
CA GLN A 128 -8.33 -27.95 9.99
C GLN A 128 -9.13 -27.50 8.76
N GLU A 129 -10.32 -26.94 8.97
CA GLU A 129 -11.20 -26.40 7.95
C GLU A 129 -10.55 -25.22 7.23
N LEU A 130 -10.02 -24.24 7.98
CA LEU A 130 -9.33 -23.09 7.41
C LEU A 130 -8.05 -23.52 6.68
N ALA A 131 -7.29 -24.44 7.27
CA ALA A 131 -6.10 -25.01 6.62
C ALA A 131 -6.44 -25.75 5.31
N ALA A 132 -7.55 -26.49 5.27
CA ALA A 132 -8.03 -27.16 4.07
C ALA A 132 -8.46 -26.15 2.99
N VAL A 133 -9.19 -25.10 3.37
CA VAL A 133 -9.61 -24.04 2.42
C VAL A 133 -8.41 -23.32 1.83
N LEU A 134 -7.40 -22.96 2.65
CA LEU A 134 -6.16 -22.33 2.17
C LEU A 134 -5.46 -23.21 1.12
N ARG A 135 -5.38 -24.52 1.35
CA ARG A 135 -4.79 -25.47 0.39
C ARG A 135 -5.62 -25.63 -0.88
N LEU A 136 -6.94 -25.83 -0.74
CA LEU A 136 -7.85 -26.01 -1.87
C LEU A 136 -7.85 -24.79 -2.80
N ARG A 137 -7.77 -23.58 -2.23
CA ARG A 137 -7.68 -22.32 -2.98
C ARG A 137 -6.25 -21.99 -3.42
N GLN A 138 -5.26 -22.83 -3.12
CA GLN A 138 -3.86 -22.60 -3.45
C GLN A 138 -3.33 -21.23 -2.99
N ILE A 139 -3.77 -20.79 -1.81
CA ILE A 139 -3.28 -19.54 -1.23
C ILE A 139 -1.81 -19.71 -0.88
N LYS A 140 -0.97 -18.81 -1.41
CA LYS A 140 0.48 -18.79 -1.20
C LYS A 140 0.92 -17.70 -0.23
N GLY A 141 0.10 -16.68 -0.03
CA GLY A 141 0.41 -15.62 0.92
C GLY A 141 -0.81 -14.94 1.55
N VAL A 142 -0.58 -14.35 2.71
CA VAL A 142 -1.54 -13.48 3.40
C VAL A 142 -0.92 -12.08 3.51
N VAL A 143 -1.57 -11.10 2.89
CA VAL A 143 -1.27 -9.68 3.06
C VAL A 143 -2.00 -9.21 4.31
N VAL A 144 -1.26 -8.62 5.25
CA VAL A 144 -1.79 -8.11 6.51
C VAL A 144 -1.51 -6.62 6.57
N ASP A 145 -2.54 -5.80 6.39
CA ASP A 145 -2.46 -4.35 6.56
C ASP A 145 -2.55 -3.97 8.04
N GLU A 146 -1.94 -2.85 8.40
CA GLU A 146 -1.90 -2.33 9.78
C GLU A 146 -1.41 -3.36 10.82
N ILE A 147 -0.40 -4.18 10.49
CA ILE A 147 0.09 -5.27 11.35
C ILE A 147 0.57 -4.81 12.74
N HIS A 148 0.88 -3.52 12.90
CA HIS A 148 1.25 -2.92 14.16
C HIS A 148 0.09 -2.84 15.17
N ASP A 149 -1.17 -2.92 14.72
CA ASP A 149 -2.35 -2.94 15.57
C ASP A 149 -2.45 -4.18 16.46
N LEU A 150 -1.64 -5.21 16.20
CA LEU A 150 -1.41 -6.29 17.15
C LEU A 150 -0.94 -5.77 18.53
N LEU A 151 -0.28 -4.61 18.60
CA LEU A 151 0.16 -3.97 19.84
C LEU A 151 -1.01 -3.38 20.65
N LEU A 152 -2.16 -3.12 20.02
CA LEU A 152 -3.37 -2.64 20.69
C LEU A 152 -4.14 -3.77 21.39
N THR A 153 -3.86 -5.02 21.01
CA THR A 153 -4.49 -6.21 21.60
C THR A 153 -3.85 -6.59 22.94
N GLN A 154 -4.59 -7.35 23.76
CA GLN A 154 -4.01 -7.96 24.95
C GLN A 154 -2.85 -8.90 24.57
N ARG A 155 -1.81 -8.97 25.42
CA ARG A 155 -0.61 -9.81 25.21
C ARG A 155 -0.93 -11.24 24.74
N ASN A 156 -1.96 -11.86 25.32
CA ASN A 156 -2.36 -13.22 24.96
C ASN A 156 -2.92 -13.32 23.53
N GLU A 157 -3.72 -12.34 23.09
CA GLU A 157 -4.27 -12.30 21.73
C GLU A 157 -3.18 -11.92 20.69
N GLN A 158 -2.26 -11.02 21.05
CA GLN A 158 -1.07 -10.76 20.26
C GLN A 158 -0.28 -12.05 20.00
N LEU A 159 0.01 -12.83 21.05
CA LEU A 159 0.73 -14.10 20.93
C LEU A 159 -0.05 -15.14 20.12
N ARG A 160 -1.38 -15.23 20.28
CA ARG A 160 -2.22 -16.12 19.47
C ARG A 160 -2.19 -15.77 17.99
N SER A 161 -2.22 -14.48 17.66
CA SER A 161 -2.10 -13.98 16.29
C SER A 161 -0.75 -14.35 15.67
N LEU A 162 0.34 -14.18 16.41
CA LEU A 162 1.68 -14.60 15.95
C LEU A 162 1.81 -16.11 15.80
N VAL A 163 1.21 -16.90 16.70
CA VAL A 163 1.16 -18.36 16.56
C VAL A 163 0.36 -18.77 15.33
N CYS A 164 -0.74 -18.09 15.03
CA CYS A 164 -1.52 -18.30 13.82
C CYS A 164 -0.65 -18.05 12.57
N PHE A 165 -0.02 -16.89 12.45
CA PHE A 165 0.92 -16.57 11.36
C PHE A 165 2.07 -17.57 11.23
N LYS A 166 2.67 -17.96 12.36
CA LYS A 166 3.73 -18.97 12.40
C LYS A 166 3.24 -20.34 11.92
N SER A 167 2.02 -20.72 12.26
CA SER A 167 1.42 -21.99 11.84
C SER A 167 1.14 -22.03 10.34
N MET A 168 0.67 -20.92 9.76
CA MET A 168 0.44 -20.78 8.32
C MET A 168 1.73 -20.82 7.51
N SER A 169 2.78 -20.15 7.99
CA SER A 169 4.10 -20.12 7.32
C SER A 169 4.91 -21.42 7.44
N ASN A 170 4.50 -22.36 8.28
CA ASN A 170 5.16 -23.67 8.39
C ASN A 170 4.53 -24.70 7.44
N ALA A 171 5.30 -25.74 7.10
CA ALA A 171 4.73 -26.93 6.47
C ALA A 171 3.62 -27.54 7.35
N PRO A 172 2.54 -28.07 6.74
CA PRO A 172 2.32 -28.30 5.31
C PRO A 172 1.51 -27.17 4.63
N LEU A 173 1.42 -25.98 5.21
CA LEU A 173 0.72 -24.85 4.60
C LEU A 173 1.67 -24.00 3.76
N GLY A 174 2.83 -23.62 4.30
CA GLY A 174 3.84 -22.87 3.56
C GLY A 174 3.37 -21.48 3.10
N VAL A 175 2.37 -20.90 3.75
CA VAL A 175 1.76 -19.62 3.36
C VAL A 175 2.60 -18.46 3.90
N SER A 176 3.13 -17.63 3.01
CA SER A 176 3.94 -16.46 3.36
C SER A 176 3.10 -15.35 4.01
N ILE A 177 3.68 -14.66 4.99
CA ILE A 177 3.05 -13.48 5.60
C ILE A 177 3.69 -12.23 5.02
N LEU A 178 2.87 -11.36 4.44
CA LEU A 178 3.25 -10.08 3.83
C LEU A 178 2.64 -8.96 4.69
N GLY A 179 3.35 -8.55 5.74
CA GLY A 179 2.89 -7.53 6.67
C GLY A 179 3.19 -6.12 6.19
N PHE A 180 2.23 -5.23 6.31
CA PHE A 180 2.35 -3.80 6.09
C PHE A 180 2.00 -3.06 7.38
N GLY A 181 2.76 -2.03 7.73
CA GLY A 181 2.49 -1.24 8.92
C GLY A 181 3.50 -0.13 9.16
N THR A 182 3.40 0.52 10.31
CA THR A 182 4.33 1.57 10.74
C THR A 182 5.66 0.99 11.23
N ILE A 183 6.56 1.86 11.72
CA ILE A 183 7.85 1.45 12.27
C ILE A 183 7.65 0.50 13.48
N GLU A 184 6.55 0.63 14.22
CA GLU A 184 6.12 -0.19 15.34
C GLU A 184 5.75 -1.63 14.95
N ALA A 185 5.44 -1.90 13.67
CA ALA A 185 5.13 -3.24 13.17
C ALA A 185 6.24 -4.25 13.49
N LYS A 186 7.48 -3.77 13.47
CA LYS A 186 8.66 -4.56 13.85
C LYS A 186 8.55 -5.02 15.31
N ASN A 187 8.15 -4.13 16.23
CA ASN A 187 7.97 -4.44 17.64
C ASN A 187 6.84 -5.43 17.88
N ALA A 188 5.75 -5.30 17.13
CA ALA A 188 4.63 -6.25 17.16
C ALA A 188 5.10 -7.69 16.88
N LEU A 189 5.97 -7.88 15.88
CA LEU A 189 6.52 -9.18 15.52
C LEU A 189 7.58 -9.69 16.51
N PHE A 190 8.33 -8.80 17.17
CA PHE A 190 9.40 -9.18 18.11
C PHE A 190 8.93 -9.87 19.38
N ALA A 191 7.62 -9.91 19.65
CA ALA A 191 7.05 -10.75 20.69
C ALA A 191 7.36 -12.25 20.48
N ASP A 192 7.61 -12.71 19.23
CA ASP A 192 8.24 -14.00 18.92
C ASP A 192 9.52 -13.77 18.07
N LYS A 193 10.68 -13.74 18.75
CA LYS A 193 11.99 -13.55 18.10
C LYS A 193 12.35 -14.59 17.05
N GLN A 194 11.82 -15.81 17.14
CA GLN A 194 12.10 -16.85 16.14
C GLN A 194 11.29 -16.61 14.87
N PHE A 195 10.05 -16.15 15.03
CA PHE A 195 9.18 -15.82 13.91
C PHE A 195 9.64 -14.55 13.19
N SER A 196 10.02 -13.50 13.93
CA SER A 196 10.48 -12.23 13.34
C SER A 196 11.71 -12.37 12.44
N ARG A 197 12.60 -13.34 12.71
CA ARG A 197 13.78 -13.64 11.88
C ARG A 197 13.44 -14.13 10.45
N ARG A 198 12.20 -14.52 10.19
CA ARG A 198 11.75 -14.98 8.86
C ARG A 198 11.37 -13.84 7.92
N PHE A 199 11.22 -12.63 8.46
CA PHE A 199 10.78 -11.47 7.71
C PHE A 199 11.97 -10.78 7.06
N HIS A 200 11.95 -10.69 5.74
CA HIS A 200 12.68 -9.66 5.03
C HIS A 200 12.00 -8.32 5.30
N ILE A 201 12.76 -7.27 5.62
CA ILE A 201 12.21 -5.95 5.95
C ILE A 201 12.54 -4.99 4.81
N ILE A 202 11.51 -4.28 4.32
CA ILE A 202 11.64 -3.17 3.40
C ILE A 202 11.11 -1.91 4.09
N ASP A 203 11.95 -0.88 4.11
CA ASP A 203 11.60 0.42 4.67
C ASP A 203 11.11 1.32 3.54
N LEU A 204 9.89 1.84 3.69
CA LEU A 204 9.39 2.95 2.89
C LEU A 204 9.73 4.23 3.65
N THR A 205 10.60 5.03 3.05
CA THR A 205 11.05 6.31 3.61
C THR A 205 10.39 7.46 2.88
N ASP A 206 10.41 8.63 3.50
CA ASP A 206 10.02 9.87 2.83
C ASP A 206 10.98 10.20 1.69
N TRP A 207 10.47 10.97 0.74
CA TRP A 207 11.25 11.47 -0.37
C TRP A 207 12.30 12.47 0.10
N SER A 208 13.46 12.42 -0.53
CA SER A 208 14.52 13.40 -0.40
C SER A 208 14.91 13.89 -1.79
N GLU A 209 15.70 14.96 -1.85
CA GLU A 209 16.19 15.50 -3.11
C GLU A 209 17.13 14.50 -3.79
N THR A 210 16.55 13.72 -4.70
CA THR A 210 17.17 12.57 -5.36
C THR A 210 16.66 12.47 -6.79
N GLU A 211 17.42 11.81 -7.65
CA GLU A 211 17.01 11.53 -9.03
C GLU A 211 15.76 10.64 -9.07
N GLU A 212 15.59 9.74 -8.10
CA GLU A 212 14.40 8.92 -7.95
C GLU A 212 13.15 9.76 -7.69
N PHE A 213 13.24 10.80 -6.86
CA PHE A 213 12.12 11.70 -6.61
C PHE A 213 11.80 12.56 -7.83
N ARG A 214 12.81 13.09 -8.53
CA ARG A 214 12.60 13.84 -9.78
C ARG A 214 11.93 12.99 -10.86
N SER A 215 12.39 11.75 -11.01
CA SER A 215 11.80 10.78 -11.95
C SER A 215 10.35 10.46 -11.59
N PHE A 216 10.04 10.33 -10.30
CA PHE A 216 8.67 10.15 -9.84
C PHE A 216 7.77 11.35 -10.17
N LEU A 217 8.26 12.58 -9.98
CA LEU A 217 7.52 13.80 -10.31
C LEU A 217 7.30 13.97 -11.82
N ALA A 218 8.30 13.61 -12.65
CA ALA A 218 8.14 13.59 -14.10
C ALA A 218 7.05 12.59 -14.51
N GLY A 219 7.08 11.35 -14.01
CA GLY A 219 6.03 10.36 -14.30
C GLY A 219 4.64 10.77 -13.79
N LEU A 220 4.58 11.53 -12.69
CA LEU A 220 3.34 12.14 -12.20
C LEU A 220 2.81 13.20 -13.17
N GLU A 221 3.68 14.09 -13.65
CA GLU A 221 3.34 15.12 -14.62
C GLU A 221 2.75 14.54 -15.91
N GLU A 222 3.37 13.48 -16.44
CA GLU A 222 2.91 12.79 -17.65
C GLU A 222 1.49 12.21 -17.51
N ASN A 223 1.00 12.03 -16.27
CA ASN A 223 -0.31 11.46 -15.99
C ASN A 223 -1.37 12.47 -15.55
N ILE A 224 -1.00 13.70 -15.20
CA ILE A 224 -1.95 14.75 -14.81
C ILE A 224 -2.42 15.47 -16.08
N PRO A 225 -3.74 15.51 -16.37
CA PRO A 225 -4.26 16.00 -17.65
C PRO A 225 -4.30 17.54 -17.76
N LEU A 226 -3.12 18.17 -17.70
CA LEU A 226 -2.91 19.59 -18.00
C LEU A 226 -2.42 19.78 -19.43
N ARG A 227 -2.85 20.87 -20.09
CA ARG A 227 -2.47 21.09 -21.50
C ARG A 227 -1.00 21.48 -21.68
N LYS A 228 -0.39 22.11 -20.68
CA LYS A 228 1.01 22.59 -20.73
C LYS A 228 1.90 21.85 -19.72
N PRO A 229 3.17 21.61 -20.07
CA PRO A 229 4.13 21.01 -19.16
C PRO A 229 4.40 21.92 -17.95
N SER A 230 4.30 21.32 -16.77
CA SER A 230 4.53 21.90 -15.46
C SER A 230 6.01 21.92 -15.06
N PHE A 231 6.82 20.99 -15.57
CA PHE A 231 8.22 20.77 -15.16
C PHE A 231 8.33 20.54 -13.65
N LEU A 232 7.57 19.57 -13.13
CA LEU A 232 7.54 19.23 -11.70
C LEU A 232 8.89 18.75 -11.17
N ASP A 233 9.73 18.22 -12.05
CA ASP A 233 11.10 17.79 -11.80
C ASP A 233 12.12 18.95 -11.71
N SER A 234 11.69 20.19 -11.93
CA SER A 234 12.54 21.38 -11.77
C SER A 234 13.04 21.57 -10.34
N GLU A 235 14.27 22.08 -10.18
CA GLU A 235 14.88 22.32 -8.87
C GLU A 235 14.01 23.18 -7.93
N GLU A 236 13.41 24.25 -8.46
CA GLU A 236 12.52 25.13 -7.68
C GLU A 236 11.30 24.37 -7.13
N THR A 237 10.64 23.57 -7.98
CA THR A 237 9.43 22.82 -7.62
C THR A 237 9.75 21.70 -6.65
N VAL A 238 10.82 20.93 -6.91
CA VAL A 238 11.30 19.86 -6.03
C VAL A 238 11.59 20.40 -4.64
N ARG A 239 12.35 21.49 -4.55
CA ARG A 239 12.69 22.12 -3.27
C ARG A 239 11.44 22.60 -2.53
N PHE A 240 10.50 23.22 -3.24
CA PHE A 240 9.24 23.67 -2.64
C PHE A 240 8.42 22.51 -2.09
N LEU A 241 8.27 21.43 -2.85
CA LEU A 241 7.52 20.23 -2.44
C LEU A 241 8.14 19.61 -1.20
N LEU A 242 9.47 19.40 -1.19
CA LEU A 242 10.17 18.81 -0.04
C LEU A 242 10.07 19.70 1.21
N GLU A 243 10.21 21.01 1.07
CA GLU A 243 10.09 21.95 2.19
C GLU A 243 8.69 21.95 2.81
N LYS A 244 7.64 21.85 1.99
CA LYS A 244 6.25 21.92 2.48
C LYS A 244 5.66 20.60 2.95
N THR A 245 6.16 19.48 2.42
CA THR A 245 5.60 18.14 2.68
C THR A 245 6.52 17.26 3.53
N ASN A 246 7.74 17.71 3.81
CA ASN A 246 8.82 16.89 4.37
C ASN A 246 9.11 15.62 3.55
N GLY A 247 8.72 15.61 2.26
CA GLY A 247 8.87 14.45 1.39
C GLY A 247 7.85 13.34 1.61
N ARG A 248 6.82 13.55 2.44
CA ARG A 248 5.76 12.56 2.66
C ARG A 248 4.99 12.31 1.37
N MET A 249 5.01 11.08 0.86
CA MET A 249 4.38 10.70 -0.42
C MET A 249 2.93 11.17 -0.56
N ASP A 250 2.11 10.92 0.46
CA ASP A 250 0.69 11.32 0.45
C ASP A 250 0.50 12.84 0.42
N ASP A 251 1.33 13.59 1.17
CA ASP A 251 1.25 15.06 1.20
C ASP A 251 1.74 15.68 -0.11
N VAL A 252 2.79 15.11 -0.72
CA VAL A 252 3.25 15.49 -2.07
C VAL A 252 2.13 15.31 -3.09
N LEU A 253 1.49 14.13 -3.12
CA LEU A 253 0.40 13.86 -4.06
C LEU A 253 -0.79 14.78 -3.84
N LYS A 254 -1.21 15.01 -2.59
CA LYS A 254 -2.32 15.92 -2.27
C LYS A 254 -2.04 17.35 -2.74
N LEU A 255 -0.83 17.85 -2.47
CA LEU A 255 -0.42 19.20 -2.86
C LEU A 255 -0.42 19.37 -4.38
N ILE A 256 0.12 18.38 -5.11
CA ILE A 256 0.17 18.41 -6.57
C ILE A 256 -1.24 18.30 -7.17
N ARG A 257 -2.10 17.42 -6.64
CA ARG A 257 -3.50 17.30 -7.07
C ARG A 257 -4.27 18.59 -6.88
N ALA A 258 -4.15 19.23 -5.72
CA ALA A 258 -4.80 20.52 -5.44
C ALA A 258 -4.28 21.62 -6.39
N ALA A 259 -2.96 21.69 -6.59
CA ALA A 259 -2.38 22.67 -7.52
C ALA A 259 -2.79 22.44 -8.99
N ALA A 260 -2.94 21.18 -9.41
CA ALA A 260 -3.46 20.83 -10.72
C ALA A 260 -4.93 21.27 -10.90
N CYS A 261 -5.76 21.12 -9.86
CA CYS A 261 -7.15 21.59 -9.90
C CYS A 261 -7.22 23.11 -10.04
N TYR A 262 -6.42 23.85 -9.26
CA TYR A 262 -6.30 25.29 -9.44
C TYR A 262 -5.84 25.70 -10.83
N ALA A 263 -4.92 24.96 -11.44
CA ALA A 263 -4.41 25.26 -12.78
C ALA A 263 -5.49 25.11 -13.87
N ILE A 264 -6.45 24.19 -13.66
CA ILE A 264 -7.61 24.03 -14.55
C ILE A 264 -8.60 25.19 -14.32
N GLU A 265 -9.00 25.44 -13.08
CA GLU A 265 -9.96 26.51 -12.74
C GLU A 265 -9.45 27.91 -13.13
N SER A 266 -8.14 28.17 -13.00
CA SER A 266 -7.55 29.44 -13.43
C SER A 266 -7.25 29.53 -14.93
N SER A 267 -7.50 28.46 -15.70
CA SER A 267 -7.12 28.32 -17.12
C SER A 267 -5.61 28.47 -17.40
N GLU A 268 -4.75 28.44 -16.37
CA GLU A 268 -3.29 28.47 -16.54
C GLU A 268 -2.79 27.20 -17.25
N GLU A 269 -3.46 26.06 -17.02
CA GLU A 269 -3.18 24.75 -17.62
C GLU A 269 -1.75 24.25 -17.37
N LYS A 270 -1.13 24.73 -16.27
CA LYS A 270 0.22 24.39 -15.83
C LYS A 270 0.32 24.59 -14.32
N ILE A 271 1.00 23.69 -13.60
CA ILE A 271 1.35 23.90 -12.19
C ILE A 271 2.53 24.87 -12.10
N THR A 272 2.35 25.94 -11.34
CA THR A 272 3.37 26.95 -11.05
C THR A 272 3.63 27.04 -9.55
N THR A 273 4.75 27.62 -9.15
CA THR A 273 5.08 27.80 -7.72
C THR A 273 4.07 28.69 -6.98
N SER A 274 3.40 29.62 -7.66
CA SER A 274 2.29 30.40 -7.09
C SER A 274 1.07 29.51 -6.80
N LEU A 275 0.71 28.62 -7.72
CA LEU A 275 -0.39 27.68 -7.52
C LEU A 275 -0.09 26.64 -6.43
N LEU A 276 1.15 26.13 -6.37
CA LEU A 276 1.58 25.26 -5.27
C LEU A 276 1.47 25.96 -3.92
N ARG A 277 1.86 27.25 -3.84
CA ARG A 277 1.70 28.04 -2.61
C ARG A 277 0.23 28.23 -2.24
N LYS A 278 -0.62 28.51 -3.21
CA LYS A 278 -2.07 28.65 -3.00
C LYS A 278 -2.68 27.32 -2.51
N ALA A 279 -2.37 26.22 -3.19
CA ALA A 279 -2.82 24.87 -2.84
C ALA A 279 -2.33 24.40 -1.47
N PHE A 280 -1.14 24.84 -1.03
CA PHE A 280 -0.67 24.54 0.32
C PHE A 280 -1.47 25.27 1.40
N THR A 281 -1.88 26.52 1.15
CA THR A 281 -2.68 27.31 2.09
C THR A 281 -4.15 26.91 2.09
N ASP A 282 -4.70 26.63 0.91
CA ASP A 282 -6.10 26.27 0.72
C ASP A 282 -6.20 25.09 -0.28
N PRO A 283 -6.08 23.83 0.18
CA PRO A 283 -6.05 22.67 -0.72
C PRO A 283 -7.36 22.39 -1.48
N TRP A 284 -8.48 23.00 -1.06
CA TRP A 284 -9.82 22.68 -1.56
C TRP A 284 -10.59 23.89 -2.09
N GLY A 285 -10.00 25.09 -2.10
CA GLY A 285 -10.66 26.31 -2.55
C GLY A 285 -10.45 26.64 -4.03
N TYR A 286 -10.24 25.62 -4.87
CA TYR A 286 -10.19 25.77 -6.33
C TYR A 286 -11.60 25.92 -6.89
#